data_AF-A0A968WI20-F1
#
_entry.id   AF-A0A968WI20-F1
#
_cell.length_a   1.000
_cell.length_b   1.000
_cell.length_c   1.000
_cell.angle_alpha   90.00
_cell.angle_beta   90.00
_cell.angle_gamma   90.00
#
_symmetry.space_group_name_H-M   'P 1'
#
loop_
_entity.id
_entity.type
_entity.pdbx_description
1 polymer ?
#
loop_
_entity_poly.entity_id
_entity_poly.type
_entity_poly.pdbx_seq_one_letter_code
_entity_poly.pdbx_strand_id
1 'polypeptide(L)'
;MNNPTGNTINFSTNIDGSSTLAAGRTITIGGSGFPTGTLNLNRFTQLGATAQILTLTGTGALNLGPTSAFGGDVTFTAPDIILNGCTFDGTATLTKNGNTSSTGAGNNIFNGTTLITNSGSGNFRTNGSNTFNASTTLTNTGSADILLELNTGSTYNGSLTINSLGSGYIRVGYNGTNTFNGNIDASCTNGNGVYFSENTAGTSTLTAGHTIAVGASGFSNGTLNLNRFTQMGATPQALTLTGTGHR
;
A
#
# COMPACT_ATOMS: atom_id res chain seq x y z
N MET A 1 -6.49 -3.92 -23.59
CA MET A 1 -5.52 -2.84 -23.87
C MET A 1 -4.15 -3.47 -24.02
N ASN A 2 -3.40 -3.10 -25.05
CA ASN A 2 -2.02 -3.53 -25.25
C ASN A 2 -1.17 -2.28 -25.45
N ASN A 3 0.07 -2.27 -24.97
CA ASN A 3 1.00 -1.16 -25.21
C ASN A 3 2.44 -1.67 -25.39
N PRO A 4 2.72 -2.41 -26.48
CA PRO A 4 4.04 -3.00 -26.69
C PRO A 4 5.13 -1.97 -27.01
N THR A 5 4.76 -0.75 -27.42
CA THR A 5 5.68 0.27 -27.94
C THR A 5 5.89 1.47 -27.02
N GLY A 6 5.29 1.49 -25.83
CA GLY A 6 5.67 2.44 -24.75
C GLY A 6 4.97 3.79 -24.72
N ASN A 7 3.85 3.96 -25.43
CA ASN A 7 3.06 5.19 -25.36
C ASN A 7 2.27 5.31 -24.04
N THR A 8 1.69 6.48 -23.77
CA THR A 8 0.76 6.63 -22.65
C THR A 8 -0.67 6.32 -23.10
N ILE A 9 -1.40 5.50 -22.33
CA ILE A 9 -2.85 5.32 -22.48
C ILE A 9 -3.53 6.11 -21.36
N ASN A 10 -4.35 7.09 -21.74
CA ASN A 10 -5.02 7.99 -20.82
C ASN A 10 -6.54 7.81 -20.81
N PHE A 11 -7.12 7.73 -19.61
CA PHE A 11 -8.53 7.99 -19.36
C PHE A 11 -8.69 9.38 -18.73
N SER A 12 -9.69 10.14 -19.20
CA SER A 12 -10.10 11.44 -18.63
C SER A 12 -8.98 12.49 -18.45
N THR A 13 -8.29 12.90 -19.52
CA THR A 13 -7.16 13.86 -19.45
C THR A 13 -7.54 15.28 -19.02
N ASN A 14 -8.74 15.75 -19.38
CA ASN A 14 -9.23 17.08 -18.98
C ASN A 14 -9.71 17.07 -17.53
N ILE A 15 -9.51 18.18 -16.80
CA ILE A 15 -9.76 18.27 -15.35
C ILE A 15 -11.20 17.93 -14.94
N ASP A 16 -12.17 18.19 -15.82
CA ASP A 16 -13.60 17.89 -15.61
C ASP A 16 -14.06 16.60 -16.33
N GLY A 17 -13.16 15.94 -17.05
CA GLY A 17 -13.45 14.69 -17.74
C GLY A 17 -13.62 13.54 -16.75
N SER A 18 -14.53 12.61 -17.05
CA SER A 18 -14.67 11.35 -16.31
C SER A 18 -14.83 10.18 -17.29
N SER A 19 -14.45 8.99 -16.83
CA SER A 19 -14.62 7.74 -17.57
C SER A 19 -15.35 6.74 -16.69
N THR A 20 -16.40 6.11 -17.22
CA THR A 20 -17.19 5.13 -16.47
C THR A 20 -17.13 3.77 -17.13
N LEU A 21 -16.73 2.75 -16.38
CA LEU A 21 -16.86 1.36 -16.76
C LEU A 21 -18.21 0.83 -16.24
N ALA A 22 -19.09 0.44 -17.15
CA ALA A 22 -20.41 -0.09 -16.80
C ALA A 22 -20.31 -1.39 -15.98
N ALA A 23 -21.35 -1.68 -15.20
CA ALA A 23 -21.43 -2.89 -14.39
C ALA A 23 -21.30 -4.17 -15.24
N GLY A 24 -20.64 -5.18 -14.69
CA GLY A 24 -20.39 -6.45 -15.39
C GLY A 24 -19.25 -6.39 -16.40
N ARG A 25 -18.54 -5.26 -16.54
CA ARG A 25 -17.47 -5.10 -17.52
C ARG A 25 -16.09 -5.10 -16.88
N THR A 26 -15.09 -5.39 -17.71
CA THR A 26 -13.69 -5.43 -17.30
C THR A 26 -12.83 -4.54 -18.19
N ILE A 27 -11.75 -4.02 -17.62
CA ILE A 27 -10.57 -3.58 -18.35
C ILE A 27 -9.49 -4.65 -18.21
N THR A 28 -8.83 -5.01 -19.31
CA THR A 28 -7.89 -6.14 -19.33
C THR A 28 -6.68 -5.82 -20.20
N ILE A 29 -5.50 -6.23 -19.77
CA ILE A 29 -4.29 -6.21 -20.61
C ILE A 29 -4.35 -7.42 -21.56
N GLY A 30 -4.27 -7.18 -22.87
CA GLY A 30 -4.39 -8.24 -23.86
C GLY A 30 -3.09 -9.03 -24.03
N GLY A 31 -3.11 -10.02 -24.93
CA GLY A 31 -2.00 -10.96 -25.11
C GLY A 31 -0.67 -10.34 -25.54
N SER A 32 -0.67 -9.13 -26.13
CA SER A 32 0.57 -8.41 -26.48
C SER A 32 1.19 -7.65 -25.31
N GLY A 33 0.52 -7.62 -24.15
CA GLY A 33 1.05 -7.09 -22.91
C GLY A 33 1.13 -5.56 -22.84
N PHE A 34 1.74 -5.11 -21.73
CA PHE A 34 2.02 -3.71 -21.44
C PHE A 34 3.40 -3.62 -20.73
N PRO A 35 4.50 -3.83 -21.47
CA PRO A 35 5.85 -3.88 -20.90
C PRO A 35 6.48 -2.50 -20.66
N THR A 36 5.92 -1.44 -21.24
CA THR A 36 6.48 -0.08 -21.23
C THR A 36 5.37 0.97 -21.28
N GLY A 37 5.69 2.22 -20.95
CA GLY A 37 4.75 3.35 -20.96
C GLY A 37 3.87 3.42 -19.71
N THR A 38 2.84 4.26 -19.75
CA THR A 38 1.98 4.52 -18.59
C THR A 38 0.51 4.31 -18.92
N LEU A 39 -0.21 3.59 -18.06
CA LEU A 39 -1.66 3.53 -18.04
C LEU A 39 -2.17 4.48 -16.96
N ASN A 40 -2.80 5.58 -17.38
CA ASN A 40 -3.43 6.56 -16.49
C ASN A 40 -4.93 6.30 -16.40
N LEU A 41 -5.39 5.87 -15.22
CA LEU A 41 -6.81 5.76 -14.88
C LEU A 41 -7.20 6.97 -14.03
N ASN A 42 -7.35 8.14 -14.66
CA ASN A 42 -7.76 9.38 -13.99
C ASN A 42 -9.30 9.48 -13.99
N ARG A 43 -9.90 9.87 -12.85
CA ARG A 43 -11.36 10.03 -12.70
C ARG A 43 -12.14 8.85 -13.31
N PHE A 44 -11.62 7.65 -13.10
CA PHE A 44 -12.15 6.42 -13.66
C PHE A 44 -13.06 5.77 -12.61
N THR A 45 -14.34 5.59 -12.94
CA THR A 45 -15.32 4.98 -12.05
C THR A 45 -15.79 3.66 -12.64
N GLN A 46 -15.56 2.57 -11.93
CA GLN A 46 -16.22 1.30 -12.21
C GLN A 46 -17.56 1.25 -11.47
N LEU A 47 -18.64 0.96 -12.19
CA LEU A 47 -19.93 0.63 -11.59
C LEU A 47 -20.00 -0.87 -11.25
N GLY A 48 -20.58 -1.18 -10.10
CA GLY A 48 -20.77 -2.56 -9.63
C GLY A 48 -19.48 -3.26 -9.20
N ALA A 49 -19.62 -4.51 -8.75
CA ALA A 49 -18.57 -5.24 -8.04
C ALA A 49 -17.75 -6.22 -8.91
N THR A 50 -17.69 -6.02 -10.23
CA THR A 50 -16.93 -6.92 -11.13
C THR A 50 -15.42 -6.78 -10.89
N ALA A 51 -14.74 -7.88 -10.58
CA ALA A 51 -13.31 -7.85 -10.30
C ALA A 51 -12.48 -7.32 -11.47
N GLN A 52 -11.45 -6.52 -11.19
CA GLN A 52 -10.52 -5.98 -12.19
C GLN A 52 -9.12 -6.52 -11.97
N ILE A 53 -8.48 -6.97 -13.05
CA ILE A 53 -7.13 -7.51 -13.02
C ILE A 53 -6.29 -6.77 -14.07
N LEU A 54 -5.21 -6.14 -13.61
CA LEU A 54 -4.26 -5.44 -14.47
C LEU A 54 -2.84 -5.90 -14.15
N THR A 55 -2.16 -6.45 -15.14
CA THR A 55 -0.76 -6.86 -15.02
C THR A 55 0.06 -6.13 -16.08
N LEU A 56 0.88 -5.19 -15.63
CA LEU A 56 1.91 -4.53 -16.43
C LEU A 56 3.26 -5.19 -16.13
N THR A 57 4.19 -5.11 -17.07
CA THR A 57 5.52 -5.74 -16.97
C THR A 57 6.62 -4.76 -17.39
N GLY A 58 7.89 -5.19 -17.34
CA GLY A 58 9.02 -4.39 -17.80
C GLY A 58 9.21 -3.09 -17.02
N THR A 59 9.02 -1.95 -17.68
CA THR A 59 9.04 -0.60 -17.10
C THR A 59 7.66 0.07 -17.11
N GLY A 60 6.58 -0.70 -17.32
CA GLY A 60 5.22 -0.19 -17.32
C GLY A 60 4.82 0.44 -15.98
N ALA A 61 4.11 1.57 -16.05
CA ALA A 61 3.58 2.27 -14.90
C ALA A 61 2.04 2.27 -14.91
N LEU A 62 1.45 1.91 -13.77
CA LEU A 62 0.03 2.04 -13.49
C LEU A 62 -0.20 3.25 -12.59
N ASN A 63 -0.79 4.29 -13.14
CA ASN A 63 -1.11 5.50 -12.39
C ASN A 63 -2.62 5.56 -12.14
N LEU A 64 -3.00 5.49 -10.88
CA LEU A 64 -4.40 5.45 -10.44
C LEU A 64 -4.79 6.79 -9.84
N GLY A 65 -5.91 7.32 -10.32
CA GLY A 65 -6.45 8.61 -9.91
C GLY A 65 -5.81 9.80 -10.65
N PRO A 66 -6.21 11.05 -10.35
CA PRO A 66 -7.04 11.46 -9.21
C PRO A 66 -8.46 10.89 -9.23
N THR A 67 -9.05 10.68 -8.05
CA THR A 67 -10.47 10.41 -7.82
C THR A 67 -11.06 9.26 -8.65
N SER A 68 -10.32 8.16 -8.73
CA SER A 68 -10.78 6.93 -9.37
C SER A 68 -11.39 5.97 -8.35
N ALA A 69 -12.45 5.26 -8.75
CA ALA A 69 -13.20 4.36 -7.87
C ALA A 69 -13.37 2.98 -8.53
N PHE A 70 -13.12 1.93 -7.74
CA PHE A 70 -13.28 0.53 -8.13
C PHE A 70 -14.28 -0.15 -7.19
N GLY A 71 -15.47 -0.46 -7.73
CA GLY A 71 -16.55 -1.08 -6.95
C GLY A 71 -16.34 -2.56 -6.61
N GLY A 72 -15.45 -3.25 -7.32
CA GLY A 72 -15.14 -4.67 -7.11
C GLY A 72 -13.73 -4.89 -6.60
N ASP A 73 -13.39 -6.16 -6.37
CA ASP A 73 -12.03 -6.55 -6.03
C ASP A 73 -11.04 -6.15 -7.14
N VAL A 74 -9.86 -5.68 -6.75
CA VAL A 74 -8.78 -5.36 -7.69
C VAL A 74 -7.54 -6.20 -7.41
N THR A 75 -6.94 -6.72 -8.49
CA THR A 75 -5.61 -7.34 -8.45
C THR A 75 -4.72 -6.63 -9.46
N PHE A 76 -3.89 -5.71 -8.98
CA PHE A 76 -3.03 -4.90 -9.82
C PHE A 76 -1.55 -5.19 -9.54
N THR A 77 -0.83 -5.57 -10.58
CA THR A 77 0.61 -5.83 -10.54
C THR A 77 1.31 -5.00 -11.61
N ALA A 78 2.29 -4.20 -11.22
CA ALA A 78 3.07 -3.41 -12.17
C ALA A 78 4.47 -3.06 -11.64
N PRO A 79 5.45 -2.82 -12.53
CA PRO A 79 6.76 -2.29 -12.14
C PRO A 79 6.64 -0.98 -11.35
N ASP A 80 5.72 -0.12 -11.74
CA ASP A 80 5.36 1.06 -10.98
C ASP A 80 3.85 1.17 -10.75
N ILE A 81 3.46 1.46 -9.51
CA ILE A 81 2.08 1.72 -9.09
C ILE A 81 2.07 3.04 -8.36
N ILE A 82 1.26 3.98 -8.82
CA ILE A 82 1.11 5.33 -8.26
C ILE A 82 -0.34 5.51 -7.83
N LEU A 83 -0.56 5.84 -6.55
CA LEU A 83 -1.88 5.96 -5.93
C LEU A 83 -2.22 7.41 -5.60
N ASN A 84 -3.25 7.95 -6.24
CA ASN A 84 -3.65 9.35 -6.11
C ASN A 84 -5.15 9.47 -5.84
N GLY A 85 -5.58 9.38 -4.59
CA GLY A 85 -6.97 9.67 -4.21
C GLY A 85 -7.97 8.64 -4.74
N CYS A 86 -7.61 7.37 -4.74
CA CYS A 86 -8.49 6.30 -5.20
C CYS A 86 -9.44 5.80 -4.10
N THR A 87 -10.61 5.30 -4.49
CA THR A 87 -11.50 4.52 -3.62
C THR A 87 -11.57 3.07 -4.10
N PHE A 88 -11.32 2.12 -3.21
CA PHE A 88 -11.44 0.68 -3.48
C PHE A 88 -12.52 0.11 -2.57
N ASP A 89 -13.67 -0.27 -3.15
CA ASP A 89 -14.82 -0.78 -2.39
C ASP A 89 -14.67 -2.27 -2.03
N GLY A 90 -14.06 -3.04 -2.93
CA GLY A 90 -13.69 -4.44 -2.70
C GLY A 90 -12.28 -4.62 -2.11
N THR A 91 -11.81 -5.85 -2.13
CA THR A 91 -10.43 -6.21 -1.75
C THR A 91 -9.43 -5.59 -2.72
N ALA A 92 -8.43 -4.89 -2.21
CA ALA A 92 -7.36 -4.31 -3.02
C ALA A 92 -6.06 -5.10 -2.87
N THR A 93 -5.64 -5.82 -3.92
CA THR A 93 -4.35 -6.50 -3.98
C THR A 93 -3.41 -5.78 -4.94
N LEU A 94 -2.40 -5.10 -4.41
CA LEU A 94 -1.49 -4.23 -5.15
C LEU A 94 -0.04 -4.73 -5.02
N THR A 95 0.60 -5.06 -6.15
CA THR A 95 1.99 -5.54 -6.18
C THR A 95 2.87 -4.66 -7.05
N LYS A 96 3.80 -3.95 -6.42
CA LYS A 96 4.87 -3.22 -7.11
C LYS A 96 6.12 -4.09 -7.19
N ASN A 97 6.69 -4.26 -8.39
CA ASN A 97 7.84 -5.15 -8.60
C ASN A 97 9.00 -4.53 -9.41
N GLY A 98 8.97 -3.22 -9.67
CA GLY A 98 9.98 -2.51 -10.45
C GLY A 98 11.00 -1.75 -9.60
N ASN A 99 11.95 -1.11 -10.28
CA ASN A 99 13.07 -0.38 -9.68
C ASN A 99 12.83 1.13 -9.52
N THR A 100 11.78 1.67 -10.13
CA THR A 100 11.49 3.11 -10.11
C THR A 100 10.81 3.49 -8.80
N SER A 101 11.24 4.60 -8.20
CA SER A 101 10.63 5.13 -6.97
C SER A 101 9.76 6.34 -7.27
N SER A 102 8.47 6.10 -7.45
CA SER A 102 7.44 7.15 -7.61
C SER A 102 6.70 7.40 -6.31
N THR A 103 6.13 8.60 -6.14
CA THR A 103 5.33 8.96 -4.96
C THR A 103 3.90 9.24 -5.39
N GLY A 104 2.96 8.40 -4.94
CA GLY A 104 1.54 8.71 -5.05
C GLY A 104 1.13 9.87 -4.14
N ALA A 105 0.14 10.64 -4.56
CA ALA A 105 -0.41 11.72 -3.75
C ALA A 105 -1.05 11.23 -2.43
N GLY A 106 -1.35 9.92 -2.30
CA GLY A 106 -2.05 9.41 -1.13
C GLY A 106 -3.54 9.71 -1.20
N ASN A 107 -4.19 10.02 -0.08
CA ASN A 107 -5.64 10.26 0.02
C ASN A 107 -6.52 9.08 -0.47
N ASN A 108 -5.99 7.85 -0.42
CA ASN A 108 -6.73 6.69 -0.88
C ASN A 108 -7.67 6.19 0.23
N ILE A 109 -8.84 5.70 -0.16
CA ILE A 109 -9.82 5.06 0.72
C ILE A 109 -9.92 3.59 0.32
N PHE A 110 -9.57 2.70 1.23
CA PHE A 110 -9.72 1.26 1.06
C PHE A 110 -10.84 0.77 1.97
N ASN A 111 -12.01 0.49 1.40
CA ASN A 111 -13.17 -0.01 2.14
C ASN A 111 -13.06 -1.52 2.43
N GLY A 112 -12.48 -2.28 1.49
CA GLY A 112 -12.21 -3.71 1.66
C GLY A 112 -10.80 -4.02 2.17
N THR A 113 -10.54 -5.31 2.38
CA THR A 113 -9.23 -5.82 2.80
C THR A 113 -8.14 -5.35 1.83
N THR A 114 -7.00 -4.89 2.36
CA THR A 114 -5.92 -4.33 1.55
C THR A 114 -4.65 -5.14 1.67
N LEU A 115 -4.08 -5.55 0.55
CA LEU A 115 -2.82 -6.29 0.46
C LEU A 115 -1.87 -5.50 -0.42
N ILE A 116 -0.85 -4.89 0.18
CA ILE A 116 0.18 -4.13 -0.54
C ILE A 116 1.49 -4.90 -0.45
N THR A 117 2.05 -5.24 -1.61
CA THR A 117 3.33 -5.92 -1.74
C THR A 117 4.32 -5.07 -2.51
N ASN A 118 5.53 -4.90 -1.95
CA ASN A 118 6.69 -4.45 -2.72
C ASN A 118 7.69 -5.60 -2.84
N SER A 119 7.95 -6.04 -4.07
CA SER A 119 8.98 -7.04 -4.39
C SER A 119 10.11 -6.45 -5.25
N GLY A 120 10.03 -5.15 -5.55
CA GLY A 120 10.98 -4.45 -6.38
C GLY A 120 12.14 -3.80 -5.62
N SER A 121 12.95 -3.07 -6.38
CA SER A 121 14.05 -2.23 -5.86
C SER A 121 13.74 -0.74 -5.93
N GLY A 122 12.50 -0.36 -6.25
CA GLY A 122 11.95 0.98 -6.09
C GLY A 122 10.92 1.03 -4.97
N ASN A 123 10.81 2.18 -4.30
CA ASN A 123 9.92 2.35 -3.15
C ASN A 123 8.44 2.28 -3.58
N PHE A 124 7.61 1.53 -2.85
CA PHE A 124 6.15 1.70 -2.91
C PHE A 124 5.77 2.81 -1.92
N ARG A 125 5.47 4.00 -2.44
CA ARG A 125 5.35 5.21 -1.62
C ARG A 125 4.12 6.06 -1.91
N THR A 126 3.51 6.61 -0.86
CA THR A 126 2.52 7.70 -0.97
C THR A 126 2.79 8.83 0.03
N ASN A 127 2.22 10.01 -0.21
CA ASN A 127 2.32 11.15 0.71
C ASN A 127 1.53 10.96 2.03
N GLY A 128 0.63 9.98 2.13
CA GLY A 128 -0.18 9.73 3.33
C GLY A 128 -1.65 10.05 3.14
N SER A 129 -2.34 10.35 4.25
CA SER A 129 -3.80 10.59 4.28
C SER A 129 -4.61 9.41 3.74
N ASN A 130 -4.06 8.20 3.80
CA ASN A 130 -4.79 7.00 3.41
C ASN A 130 -5.71 6.57 4.54
N THR A 131 -6.87 6.01 4.19
CA THR A 131 -7.82 5.43 5.13
C THR A 131 -8.03 3.97 4.77
N PHE A 132 -7.66 3.06 5.68
CA PHE A 132 -7.87 1.63 5.53
C PHE A 132 -9.00 1.20 6.46
N ASN A 133 -10.20 0.99 5.92
CA ASN A 133 -11.39 0.68 6.70
C ASN A 133 -11.47 -0.79 7.16
N ALA A 134 -10.80 -1.70 6.45
CA ALA A 134 -10.70 -3.11 6.80
C ALA A 134 -9.24 -3.49 7.10
N SER A 135 -8.98 -4.79 7.30
CA SER A 135 -7.63 -5.30 7.58
C SER A 135 -6.67 -4.98 6.44
N THR A 136 -5.44 -4.61 6.81
CA THR A 136 -4.36 -4.27 5.88
C THR A 136 -3.16 -5.16 6.11
N THR A 137 -2.60 -5.70 5.03
CA THR A 137 -1.34 -6.43 5.04
C THR A 137 -0.31 -5.72 4.18
N LEU A 138 0.81 -5.36 4.78
CA LEU A 138 1.98 -4.80 4.09
C LEU A 138 3.07 -5.85 4.04
N THR A 139 3.50 -6.24 2.84
CA THR A 139 4.54 -7.25 2.65
C THR A 139 5.67 -6.69 1.79
N ASN A 140 6.86 -6.58 2.36
CA ASN A 140 8.05 -6.19 1.62
C ASN A 140 8.97 -7.40 1.46
N THR A 141 9.10 -7.89 0.22
CA THR A 141 10.07 -8.93 -0.17
C THR A 141 11.20 -8.37 -1.03
N GLY A 142 11.10 -7.09 -1.40
CA GLY A 142 12.08 -6.38 -2.21
C GLY A 142 13.21 -5.77 -1.39
N SER A 143 14.06 -5.01 -2.09
CA SER A 143 15.20 -4.30 -1.50
C SER A 143 14.94 -2.83 -1.22
N ALA A 144 13.77 -2.32 -1.62
CA ALA A 144 13.35 -0.94 -1.41
C ALA A 144 12.11 -0.86 -0.51
N ASP A 145 11.81 0.34 -0.03
CA ASP A 145 10.91 0.52 1.11
C ASP A 145 9.43 0.47 0.72
N ILE A 146 8.59 0.04 1.66
CA ILE A 146 7.18 0.45 1.72
C ILE A 146 7.10 1.65 2.66
N LEU A 147 6.55 2.77 2.15
CA LEU A 147 6.43 4.03 2.89
C LEU A 147 5.13 4.74 2.50
N LEU A 148 4.05 4.50 3.23
CA LEU A 148 2.72 5.02 2.85
C LEU A 148 2.44 6.42 3.43
N GLU A 149 3.20 6.87 4.42
CA GLU A 149 2.97 8.15 5.13
C GLU A 149 4.17 9.09 5.06
N LEU A 150 4.62 9.42 3.84
CA LEU A 150 5.81 10.27 3.66
C LEU A 150 5.64 11.67 4.29
N ASN A 151 4.46 12.29 4.15
CA ASN A 151 4.22 13.68 4.55
C ASN A 151 3.09 13.86 5.57
N THR A 152 2.01 13.10 5.42
CA THR A 152 0.81 13.18 6.26
C THR A 152 0.51 11.80 6.84
N GLY A 153 -0.20 11.76 7.97
CA GLY A 153 -0.53 10.49 8.62
C GLY A 153 -1.68 9.76 7.92
N SER A 154 -1.77 8.46 8.13
CA SER A 154 -2.88 7.60 7.68
C SER A 154 -3.69 7.08 8.86
N THR A 155 -4.89 6.57 8.57
CA THR A 155 -5.74 5.88 9.54
C THR A 155 -5.93 4.43 9.14
N TYR A 156 -5.58 3.51 10.05
CA TYR A 156 -5.80 2.08 9.92
C TYR A 156 -6.95 1.68 10.85
N ASN A 157 -8.16 1.56 10.31
CA ASN A 157 -9.35 1.19 11.09
C ASN A 157 -9.44 -0.31 11.36
N GLY A 158 -8.92 -1.15 10.45
CA GLY A 158 -8.76 -2.58 10.67
C GLY A 158 -7.39 -2.95 11.24
N SER A 159 -7.19 -4.24 11.49
CA SER A 159 -5.90 -4.77 11.93
C SER A 159 -4.84 -4.58 10.84
N LEU A 160 -3.60 -4.32 11.25
CA LEU A 160 -2.43 -4.13 10.40
C LEU A 160 -1.46 -5.29 10.58
N THR A 161 -1.23 -6.07 9.53
CA THR A 161 -0.16 -7.08 9.46
C THR A 161 1.01 -6.55 8.65
N ILE A 162 2.22 -6.66 9.17
CA ILE A 162 3.45 -6.16 8.55
C ILE A 162 4.45 -7.30 8.42
N ASN A 163 4.88 -7.57 7.19
CA ASN A 163 5.83 -8.63 6.86
C ASN A 163 7.07 -8.06 6.16
N SER A 164 8.13 -7.81 6.93
CA SER A 164 9.43 -7.34 6.44
C SER A 164 10.36 -8.52 6.12
N LEU A 165 10.29 -9.00 4.88
CA LEU A 165 10.89 -10.26 4.41
C LEU A 165 12.04 -10.08 3.41
N GLY A 166 12.18 -8.91 2.80
CA GLY A 166 13.30 -8.52 1.94
C GLY A 166 14.13 -7.41 2.57
N SER A 167 15.27 -7.07 1.98
CA SER A 167 16.25 -6.13 2.56
C SER A 167 15.80 -4.66 2.59
N GLY A 168 14.61 -4.32 2.11
CA GLY A 168 14.01 -2.99 2.31
C GLY A 168 13.45 -2.80 3.73
N TYR A 169 13.05 -1.57 4.06
CA TYR A 169 12.30 -1.27 5.28
C TYR A 169 10.80 -1.32 5.03
N ILE A 170 10.02 -1.48 6.11
CA ILE A 170 8.62 -1.04 6.13
C ILE A 170 8.53 0.13 7.11
N ARG A 171 8.25 1.32 6.58
CA ARG A 171 8.14 2.58 7.33
C ARG A 171 6.67 2.94 7.45
N VAL A 172 6.10 2.69 8.62
CA VAL A 172 4.69 2.93 8.90
C VAL A 172 4.56 4.20 9.73
N GLY A 173 3.67 5.09 9.32
CA GLY A 173 3.45 6.35 10.02
C GLY A 173 4.70 7.21 10.10
N TYR A 174 5.55 7.15 9.06
CA TYR A 174 6.82 7.86 8.97
C TYR A 174 6.72 9.34 9.37
N ASN A 175 5.66 10.04 8.92
CA ASN A 175 5.35 11.41 9.29
C ASN A 175 3.85 11.59 9.63
N GLY A 176 3.49 12.76 10.16
CA GLY A 176 2.12 13.12 10.51
C GLY A 176 1.54 12.33 11.69
N THR A 177 0.22 12.46 11.89
CA THR A 177 -0.50 11.77 12.96
C THR A 177 -1.15 10.50 12.45
N ASN A 178 -0.65 9.35 12.92
CA ASN A 178 -1.09 8.04 12.48
C ASN A 178 -1.90 7.36 13.57
N THR A 179 -3.01 6.74 13.17
CA THR A 179 -3.92 6.08 14.11
C THR A 179 -4.13 4.63 13.71
N PHE A 180 -3.98 3.73 14.67
CA PHE A 180 -4.21 2.30 14.55
C PHE A 180 -5.39 1.91 15.45
N ASN A 181 -6.56 1.69 14.85
CA ASN A 181 -7.80 1.28 15.50
C ASN A 181 -8.03 -0.23 15.49
N GLY A 182 -6.99 -1.01 15.14
CA GLY A 182 -6.97 -2.46 15.17
C GLY A 182 -5.65 -2.99 15.73
N ASN A 183 -5.54 -4.30 15.83
CA ASN A 183 -4.29 -4.94 16.27
C ASN A 183 -3.19 -4.77 15.22
N ILE A 184 -1.95 -4.75 15.66
CA ILE A 184 -0.75 -4.69 14.83
C ILE A 184 0.05 -5.98 15.03
N ASP A 185 0.30 -6.72 13.95
CA ASP A 185 1.19 -7.87 13.94
C ASP A 185 2.42 -7.55 13.08
N ALA A 186 3.60 -7.46 13.69
CA ALA A 186 4.84 -7.14 13.00
C ALA A 186 5.77 -8.36 12.93
N SER A 187 6.22 -8.69 11.73
CA SER A 187 7.19 -9.75 11.47
C SER A 187 8.38 -9.21 10.68
N CYS A 188 9.58 -9.68 11.01
CA CYS A 188 10.80 -9.35 10.28
C CYS A 188 11.77 -10.52 10.34
N THR A 189 11.92 -11.24 9.22
CA THR A 189 12.76 -12.45 9.17
C THR A 189 14.02 -12.25 8.33
N ASN A 190 14.02 -11.28 7.41
CA ASN A 190 15.14 -11.02 6.53
C ASN A 190 15.25 -9.53 6.09
N GLY A 191 14.38 -8.65 6.60
CA GLY A 191 14.46 -7.22 6.30
C GLY A 191 15.20 -6.38 7.32
N ASN A 192 15.38 -5.11 6.97
CA ASN A 192 16.10 -4.16 7.83
C ASN A 192 15.25 -3.73 9.04
N GLY A 193 13.93 -3.86 8.96
CA GLY A 193 13.03 -3.68 10.10
C GLY A 193 11.70 -3.00 9.77
N VAL A 194 10.90 -2.84 10.83
CA VAL A 194 9.61 -2.16 10.83
C VAL A 194 9.75 -0.91 11.69
N TYR A 195 9.58 0.27 11.08
CA TYR A 195 9.84 1.55 11.73
C TYR A 195 8.55 2.36 11.82
N PHE A 196 8.10 2.61 13.05
CA PHE A 196 7.00 3.51 13.34
C PHE A 196 7.51 4.92 13.59
N SER A 197 6.88 5.92 12.98
CA SER A 197 7.17 7.34 13.23
C SER A 197 8.66 7.65 13.18
N GLU A 198 9.35 7.27 12.11
CA GLU A 198 10.79 7.51 12.03
C GLU A 198 11.14 9.01 11.97
N ASN A 199 10.39 9.80 11.20
CA ASN A 199 10.62 11.24 11.11
C ASN A 199 10.16 11.94 12.40
N THR A 200 10.83 13.01 12.81
CA THR A 200 10.66 13.69 14.10
C THR A 200 9.24 14.23 14.31
N ALA A 201 8.55 14.63 13.24
CA ALA A 201 7.16 15.09 13.27
C ALA A 201 6.11 13.95 13.19
N GLY A 202 6.54 12.71 12.96
CA GLY A 202 5.67 11.54 12.97
C GLY A 202 5.23 11.16 14.39
N THR A 203 3.97 10.76 14.52
CA THR A 203 3.39 10.18 15.74
C THR A 203 2.50 8.99 15.37
N SER A 204 2.44 7.98 16.24
CA SER A 204 1.64 6.77 16.07
C SER A 204 0.82 6.52 17.34
N THR A 205 -0.50 6.33 17.20
CA THR A 205 -1.39 6.02 18.31
C THR A 205 -2.04 4.66 18.12
N LEU A 206 -1.79 3.72 19.03
CA LEU A 206 -2.54 2.47 19.15
C LEU A 206 -3.70 2.71 20.12
N THR A 207 -4.93 2.54 19.62
CA THR A 207 -6.12 2.81 20.43
C THR A 207 -6.37 1.77 21.52
N ALA A 208 -7.19 2.14 22.51
CA ALA A 208 -7.50 1.28 23.65
C ALA A 208 -8.14 -0.04 23.23
N GLY A 209 -7.74 -1.12 23.89
CA GLY A 209 -8.22 -2.47 23.59
C GLY A 209 -7.35 -3.24 22.60
N HIS A 210 -6.39 -2.61 21.92
CA HIS A 210 -5.62 -3.24 20.86
C HIS A 210 -4.19 -3.61 21.26
N THR A 211 -3.62 -4.56 20.52
CA THR A 211 -2.26 -5.05 20.74
C THR A 211 -1.34 -4.71 19.58
N ILE A 212 -0.06 -4.50 19.88
CA ILE A 212 1.07 -4.70 18.98
C ILE A 212 1.81 -5.96 19.41
N ALA A 213 1.99 -6.89 18.49
CA ALA A 213 2.59 -8.20 18.74
C ALA A 213 3.57 -8.59 17.65
N VAL A 214 4.42 -9.57 17.95
CA VAL A 214 5.20 -10.26 16.93
C VAL A 214 4.27 -11.19 16.16
N GLY A 215 4.23 -11.03 14.84
CA GLY A 215 3.40 -11.87 13.97
C GLY A 215 3.89 -13.32 13.92
N ALA A 216 3.04 -14.22 13.38
CA ALA A 216 3.31 -15.65 13.36
C ALA A 216 4.61 -16.06 12.63
N SER A 217 5.09 -15.25 11.69
CA SER A 217 6.37 -15.47 11.00
C SER A 217 7.60 -15.15 11.86
N GLY A 218 7.42 -14.50 13.00
CA GLY A 218 8.48 -14.13 13.92
C GLY A 218 9.19 -12.82 13.57
N PHE A 219 10.02 -12.38 14.52
CA PHE A 219 10.85 -11.19 14.39
C PHE A 219 12.28 -11.56 14.75
N SER A 220 12.99 -12.14 13.77
CA SER A 220 14.33 -12.72 13.92
C SER A 220 15.46 -11.88 13.33
N ASN A 221 15.14 -10.77 12.65
CA ASN A 221 16.11 -9.86 12.04
C ASN A 221 15.61 -8.40 12.10
N GLY A 222 16.50 -7.44 11.86
CA GLY A 222 16.18 -6.01 11.80
C GLY A 222 15.71 -5.41 13.12
N THR A 223 15.10 -4.23 13.04
CA THR A 223 14.62 -3.47 14.20
C THR A 223 13.10 -3.26 14.16
N LEU A 224 12.41 -3.50 15.28
CA LEU A 224 11.06 -3.01 15.53
C LEU A 224 11.17 -1.67 16.24
N ASN A 225 11.19 -0.57 15.49
CA ASN A 225 11.35 0.77 16.06
C ASN A 225 9.98 1.39 16.39
N LEU A 226 9.76 1.72 17.67
CA LEU A 226 8.51 2.30 18.20
C LEU A 226 8.69 3.77 18.64
N ASN A 227 9.18 4.61 17.74
CA ASN A 227 9.34 6.03 18.02
C ASN A 227 7.98 6.74 18.16
N ARG A 228 7.84 7.60 19.19
CA ARG A 228 6.62 8.41 19.46
C ARG A 228 5.33 7.59 19.31
N PHE A 229 5.40 6.35 19.79
CA PHE A 229 4.31 5.41 19.75
C PHE A 229 3.54 5.47 21.07
N THR A 230 2.30 5.91 21.01
CA THR A 230 1.42 6.04 22.17
C THR A 230 0.43 4.90 22.17
N GLN A 231 0.43 4.10 23.24
CA GLN A 231 -0.66 3.19 23.52
C GLN A 231 -1.71 3.90 24.37
N MET A 232 -2.97 3.85 23.96
CA MET A 232 -4.10 4.24 24.79
C MET A 232 -4.60 3.06 25.62
N GLY A 233 -4.98 3.29 26.87
CA GLY A 233 -5.50 2.25 27.76
C GLY A 233 -4.44 1.25 28.25
N ALA A 234 -4.90 0.26 29.01
CA ALA A 234 -4.04 -0.64 29.77
C ALA A 234 -3.86 -2.04 29.16
N THR A 235 -4.22 -2.24 27.89
CA THR A 235 -4.05 -3.54 27.22
C THR A 235 -2.58 -3.97 27.24
N PRO A 236 -2.23 -5.14 27.80
CA PRO A 236 -0.85 -5.60 27.82
C PRO A 236 -0.31 -5.84 26.40
N GLN A 237 0.96 -5.47 26.17
CA GLN A 237 1.66 -5.70 24.91
C GLN A 237 2.70 -6.78 25.09
N ALA A 238 2.72 -7.76 24.19
CA ALA A 238 3.65 -8.90 24.24
C ALA A 238 4.56 -8.89 23.02
N LEU A 239 5.76 -8.31 23.19
CA LEU A 239 6.78 -8.20 22.15
C LEU A 239 7.96 -9.14 22.46
N THR A 240 7.77 -10.42 22.16
CA THR A 240 8.83 -11.43 22.28
C THR A 240 9.57 -11.57 20.95
N LEU A 241 10.69 -10.87 20.82
CA LEU A 241 11.57 -11.00 19.65
C LEU A 241 12.42 -12.28 19.75
N THR A 242 12.86 -12.80 18.61
CA THR A 242 13.76 -13.96 18.54
C THR A 242 15.01 -13.61 17.74
N GLY A 243 16.01 -14.51 17.71
CA GLY A 243 17.20 -14.33 16.86
C GLY A 243 17.96 -13.02 17.12
N THR A 244 18.30 -12.29 16.05
CA THR A 244 18.98 -10.99 16.09
C THR A 244 18.01 -9.81 15.96
N GLY A 245 16.71 -10.03 16.18
CA GLY A 245 15.72 -8.96 16.20
C GLY A 245 15.94 -8.03 17.40
N HIS A 246 15.88 -6.72 17.17
CA HIS A 246 15.99 -5.70 18.22
C HIS A 246 14.73 -4.81 18.27
N ARG A 247 14.46 -4.20 19.44
CA ARG A 247 13.42 -3.17 19.64
C ARG A 247 14.07 -1.87 20.07
#